data_AF-A0A7W6MB08-F1
#
_entry.id   AF-A0A7W6MB08-F1
#
_cell.length_a   1.000
_cell.length_b   1.000
_cell.length_c   1.000
_cell.angle_alpha   90.00
_cell.angle_beta   90.00
_cell.angle_gamma   90.00
#
_symmetry.space_group_name_H-M   'P 1'
#
loop_
_entity.id
_entity.type
_entity.pdbx_description
1 polymer ?
#
loop_
_entity_poly.entity_id
_entity_poly.type
_entity_poly.pdbx_seq_one_letter_code
_entity_poly.pdbx_strand_id
1 'polypeptide(L)' 'MQVITTGLDLDKNVFQVHGITEDEEVVFNRPLRLAQMLPFFSNIEPCLIVSVVRVFGSRGRVI' A
#
# COMPACT_ATOMS: atom_id res chain seq x y z
N MET A 1 6.15 12.24 11.83
CA MET A 1 6.84 11.50 10.76
C MET A 1 5.99 11.64 9.51
N GLN A 2 6.42 12.40 8.51
CA GLN A 2 5.66 12.61 7.27
C GLN A 2 5.91 11.41 6.35
N VAL A 3 4.84 10.73 5.94
CA VAL A 3 4.93 9.69 4.90
C VAL A 3 4.97 10.41 3.57
N ILE A 4 6.03 10.24 2.79
CA ILE A 4 6.14 10.92 1.49
C ILE A 4 5.67 10.03 0.35
N THR A 5 5.91 8.72 0.46
CA THR A 5 5.60 7.75 -0.58
C THR A 5 4.96 6.52 0.07
N THR A 6 3.81 6.13 -0.46
CA THR A 6 3.13 4.89 -0.10
C THR A 6 3.04 3.97 -1.31
N GLY A 7 3.74 2.84 -1.24
CA GLY A 7 3.59 1.68 -2.10
C GLY A 7 2.28 0.94 -1.83
N LEU A 8 1.54 0.60 -2.89
CA LEU A 8 0.32 -0.19 -2.81
C LEU A 8 0.36 -1.35 -3.81
N ASP A 9 0.42 -2.57 -3.28
CA ASP A 9 0.35 -3.80 -4.05
C ASP A 9 -1.00 -4.49 -3.85
N LEU A 10 -1.53 -5.04 -4.94
CA LEU A 10 -2.76 -5.82 -4.93
C LEU A 10 -2.43 -7.30 -4.71
N ASP A 11 -3.12 -7.96 -3.79
CA ASP A 11 -3.25 -9.42 -3.71
C ASP A 11 -4.75 -9.77 -3.79
N LYS A 12 -5.11 -11.06 -3.89
CA LYS A 12 -6.46 -11.54 -4.24
C LYS A 12 -7.59 -10.85 -3.46
N ASN A 13 -7.38 -10.56 -2.17
CA ASN A 13 -8.39 -9.97 -1.29
C ASN A 13 -7.82 -8.94 -0.29
N VAL A 14 -6.55 -8.57 -0.43
CA VAL A 14 -5.88 -7.62 0.47
C VAL A 14 -4.98 -6.69 -0.34
N PHE A 15 -4.82 -5.47 0.17
CA PHE A 15 -3.90 -4.45 -0.33
C PHE A 15 -2.68 -4.45 0.58
N GLN A 16 -1.50 -4.79 0.09
CA GLN A 16 -0.29 -4.58 0.87
C GLN A 16 0.08 -3.10 0.77
N VAL A 17 0.18 -2.44 1.92
CA VAL A 17 0.48 -1.01 1.99
C VAL A 17 1.81 -0.80 2.68
N HIS A 18 2.72 -0.10 2.01
CA HIS A 18 4.08 0.15 2.46
C HIS A 18 4.38 1.66 2.38
N GLY A 19 4.60 2.32 3.52
CA GLY A 19 4.87 3.76 3.57
C GLY A 19 6.29 4.06 4.02
N ILE A 20 6.96 4.97 3.33
CA ILE A 20 8.33 5.42 3.64
C ILE A 20 8.42 6.93 3.85
N THR A 21 9.42 7.34 4.64
CA THR A 21 9.84 8.75 4.81
C THR A 21 10.79 9.19 3.70
N GLU A 22 11.19 10.46 3.73
CA GLU A 22 12.21 11.02 2.83
C GLU A 22 13.58 10.36 3.03
N ASP A 23 13.89 9.97 4.26
CA ASP A 23 15.12 9.25 4.61
C ASP A 23 15.03 7.74 4.34
N GLU A 24 14.08 7.31 3.51
CA GLU A 24 13.81 5.90 3.15
C GLU A 24 13.44 5.00 4.34
N GLU A 25 13.04 5.59 5.48
CA GLU A 25 12.63 4.81 6.65
C GLU A 25 11.20 4.30 6.51
N VAL A 26 10.98 3.03 6.84
CA VAL A 26 9.65 2.41 6.80
C VAL A 26 8.80 2.87 7.97
N VAL A 27 7.72 3.59 7.69
CA VAL A 27 6.73 4.05 8.69
C VAL A 27 5.69 2.97 8.97
N PHE A 28 5.23 2.28 7.92
CA PHE A 28 4.33 1.14 8.03
C PHE A 28 4.51 0.17 6.88
N ASN A 29 4.27 -1.11 7.14
CA ASN A 29 4.18 -2.15 6.14
C ASN A 29 3.14 -3.18 6.59
N ARG A 30 1.91 -3.10 6.06
CA ARG A 30 0.82 -3.96 6.52
C ARG A 30 -0.23 -4.25 5.44
N PRO A 31 -0.88 -5.42 5.51
CA PRO A 31 -2.03 -5.72 4.67
C PRO A 31 -3.27 -4.98 5.16
N LEU A 32 -4.05 -4.42 4.24
CA LEU A 32 -5.35 -3.82 4.47
C LEU A 32 -6.41 -4.53 3.64
N ARG A 33 -7.59 -4.74 4.21
CA ARG A 33 -8.79 -5.06 3.43
C ARG A 33 -9.42 -3.78 2.91
N LEU A 34 -10.26 -3.89 1.88
CA LEU A 34 -10.97 -2.74 1.29
C LEU A 34 -11.68 -1.86 2.34
N ALA A 35 -12.36 -2.49 3.31
CA ALA A 35 -13.05 -1.79 4.40
C ALA A 35 -12.11 -0.99 5.33
N GLN A 36 -10.82 -1.33 5.36
CA GLN A 36 -9.81 -0.67 6.19
C GLN A 36 -9.06 0.44 5.45
N MET A 37 -9.22 0.55 4.13
CA MET A 37 -8.51 1.53 3.31
C MET A 37 -8.89 2.97 3.70
N LEU A 38 -10.17 3.31 3.66
CA LEU A 38 -10.64 4.66 3.97
C LEU A 38 -10.26 5.10 5.40
N PRO A 39 -10.54 4.31 6.46
CA PRO A 39 -10.14 4.69 7.82
C PRO A 39 -8.62 4.76 8.01
N PHE A 40 -7.83 4.03 7.23
CA PHE A 40 -6.37 4.10 7.31
C PHE A 40 -5.86 5.41 6.74
N PHE A 41 -6.21 5.74 5.50
CA PHE A 41 -5.71 6.93 4.81
C PHE A 41 -6.32 8.23 5.35
N SER A 42 -7.48 8.20 6.04
CA SER A 42 -8.06 9.38 6.67
C SER A 42 -7.22 9.94 7.82
N ASN A 43 -6.28 9.15 8.36
CA ASN A 43 -5.43 9.54 9.49
C ASN A 43 -3.98 9.85 9.07
N ILE A 44 -3.72 9.98 7.77
CA ILE A 44 -2.39 10.21 7.22
C ILE A 44 -2.42 11.51 6.44
N GLU A 45 -1.37 12.32 6.56
CA GLU A 45 -1.17 13.48 5.71
C GLU A 45 -1.15 13.08 4.22
N PRO A 46 -1.60 13.94 3.30
CA PRO A 46 -1.51 13.68 1.87
C PRO A 46 -0.09 13.27 1.47
N CYS A 47 0.02 12.12 0.78
CA CYS A 47 1.28 11.56 0.33
C CYS A 47 1.16 11.02 -1.09
N LEU A 48 2.30 10.80 -1.75
CA LEU A 48 2.32 10.21 -3.07
C LEU A 48 1.96 8.71 -2.97
N ILE A 49 0.93 8.30 -3.69
CA ILE A 49 0.59 6.88 -3.82
C ILE A 49 1.23 6.33 -5.09
N VAL A 50 2.10 5.34 -4.94
CA VAL A 50 2.70 4.60 -6.05
C VAL A 50 2.16 3.18 -6.01
N SER A 51 1.54 2.72 -7.08
CA SER A 51 1.04 1.35 -7.19
C SER A 51 1.61 0.69 -8.43
N VAL A 52 2.07 -0.55 -8.28
CA VAL A 52 2.43 -1.41 -9.40
C VAL A 52 1.30 -2.41 -9.58
N VAL A 53 0.51 -2.23 -10.63
CA VAL A 53 -0.54 -3.19 -10.97
C VAL A 53 0.13 -4.42 -11.58
N ARG A 54 0.13 -5.53 -10.83
CA ARG A 54 0.51 -6.85 -11.36
C ARG A 54 -0.73 -7.58 -11.83
N VAL A 55 -0.64 -8.18 -13.02
CA VAL A 55 -1.68 -9.10 -13.48
C VAL A 55 -1.45 -10.44 -12.80
N PHE A 56 -2.42 -10.89 -12.00
CA PHE A 56 -2.37 -12.20 -11.39
C PHE A 56 -3.09 -13.20 -12.28
N GLY A 57 -2.38 -14.27 -12.68
CA GLY A 57 -3.02 -15.42 -13.33
C GLY A 57 -4.00 -16.12 -12.37
N SER A 58 -4.87 -16.99 -12.89
CA SER A 58 -5.97 -17.66 -12.16
C SER A 58 -5.58 -18.39 -10.87
N ARG A 59 -4.29 -18.60 -10.61
CA ARG A 59 -3.76 -19.22 -9.38
C ARG A 59 -3.12 -18.25 -8.38
N GLY A 60 -3.07 -16.94 -8.65
CA GLY A 60 -2.37 -15.97 -7.79
C GLY A 60 -0.85 -15.99 -7.94
N ARG A 61 -0.33 -16.55 -9.02
CA ARG A 61 1.04 -16.28 -9.45
C ARG A 61 1.04 -15.04 -10.34
N VAL A 62 1.94 -14.12 -10.03
CA VAL A 62 2.38 -13.06 -10.94
C VAL A 62 2.82 -13.75 -12.23
N ILE A 63 2.16 -13.42 -13.33
CA ILE A 63 2.62 -13.79 -14.68
C ILE A 63 3.80 -12.91 -15.08
#